data_AF-A0A920NAU5-F1
#
_entry.id   AF-A0A920NAU5-F1
#
_cell.length_a   1.000
_cell.length_b   1.000
_cell.length_c   1.000
_cell.angle_alpha   90.00
_cell.angle_beta   90.00
_cell.angle_gamma   90.00
#
_symmetry.space_group_name_H-M   'P 1'
#
loop_
_entity.id
_entity.type
_entity.pdbx_description
1 polymer ?
#
loop_
_entity_poly.entity_id
_entity_poly.type
_entity_poly.pdbx_seq_one_letter_code
_entity_poly.pdbx_strand_id
1 'polypeptide(L)'
;MSNLKFLPNSPTLVNAGTGRGCLSACFVVSPEDNIQSIMKVANDAAMIEKWGGGIGFGLSDLRPKQDRISTTHGQACGPIAVMKLFSAVGATLTQGAFRLGAHMGQLIINHPDIREFIHCKDDDDTLQNFNISVQITDDFMRAVENDQDWNLINPRDTGDGPVNQVLGTVKARDLWDEIAESAWKTGDPGVVFVDRVWETAPNPQMGKIKTSNPCGEEFLENYGNCCLGSINLDAHVVGNDFNWDALEETTRTGVRFLNDVIEVNSFPLPVLREVNLDTRRIGLGVMGWADALVRMGMPYDSQEALDLADKLGGFLNKMAWDESAKVAEERGPFPEYENSALKQWGMPPVRNASVITIAPTGTISRIAGCSSGIEPHFALAWWSNVLWEDHEGTSSRLLDSPSSIIESLKSAIGAKNLQRGFDANC
;
A
#
# COMPACT_ATOMS: atom_id res chain seq x y z
N MET A 1 8.28 3.85 20.92
CA MET A 1 7.37 4.96 20.54
C MET A 1 7.78 6.30 21.14
N SER A 2 7.96 6.47 22.46
CA SER A 2 8.32 7.78 23.07
C SER A 2 9.61 8.41 22.50
N ASN A 3 10.58 7.58 22.13
CA ASN A 3 11.84 8.02 21.52
C ASN A 3 11.79 8.02 19.97
N LEU A 4 10.59 7.92 19.38
CA LEU A 4 10.34 7.97 17.94
C LEU A 4 11.09 6.95 17.05
N LYS A 5 11.71 5.92 17.66
CA LYS A 5 12.36 4.79 16.95
C LYS A 5 11.41 3.91 16.13
N PHE A 6 10.13 3.86 16.52
CA PHE A 6 9.09 3.11 15.85
C PHE A 6 7.75 3.81 16.08
N LEU A 7 6.94 3.88 15.02
CA LEU A 7 5.56 4.38 15.07
C LEU A 7 4.64 3.42 14.29
N PRO A 8 3.45 3.05 14.83
CA PRO A 8 2.45 2.33 14.08
C PRO A 8 1.70 3.26 13.12
N ASN A 9 0.92 2.70 12.19
CA ASN A 9 0.09 3.48 11.26
C ASN A 9 -0.86 4.44 11.98
N SER A 10 -1.28 5.49 11.26
CA SER A 10 -2.15 6.53 11.80
C SER A 10 -3.44 6.00 12.44
N PRO A 11 -4.18 5.03 11.85
CA PRO A 11 -5.33 4.43 12.53
C PRO A 11 -5.02 3.87 13.93
N THR A 12 -3.89 3.17 14.11
CA THR A 12 -3.47 2.67 15.44
C THR A 12 -3.21 3.82 16.40
N LEU A 13 -2.49 4.86 15.97
CA LEU A 13 -2.20 6.04 16.81
C LEU A 13 -3.48 6.78 17.25
N VAL A 14 -4.47 6.89 16.37
CA VAL A 14 -5.69 7.66 16.60
C VAL A 14 -6.72 6.85 17.41
N ASN A 15 -6.85 5.55 17.15
CA ASN A 15 -7.97 4.75 17.64
C ASN A 15 -7.64 3.86 18.84
N ALA A 16 -6.36 3.53 19.09
CA ALA A 16 -5.99 2.65 20.21
C ALA A 16 -6.46 3.22 21.56
N GLY A 17 -7.12 2.38 22.37
CA GLY A 17 -7.62 2.76 23.70
C GLY A 17 -8.90 3.61 23.71
N THR A 18 -9.44 4.00 22.55
CA THR A 18 -10.66 4.82 22.47
C THR A 18 -11.97 4.01 22.52
N GLY A 19 -11.87 2.68 22.35
CA GLY A 19 -13.03 1.79 22.21
C GLY A 19 -13.82 1.97 20.91
N ARG A 20 -13.27 2.72 19.94
CA ARG A 20 -13.89 3.02 18.64
C ARG A 20 -12.84 2.91 17.53
N GLY A 21 -13.30 2.60 16.32
CA GLY A 21 -12.44 2.56 15.14
C GLY A 21 -11.64 1.27 14.97
N CYS A 22 -10.95 1.21 13.83
CA CYS A 22 -10.08 0.11 13.45
C CYS A 22 -8.61 0.54 13.57
N LEU A 23 -7.73 -0.40 13.91
CA LEU A 23 -6.29 -0.18 14.01
C LEU A 23 -5.56 -0.51 12.70
N SER A 24 -6.20 -1.22 11.76
CA SER A 24 -5.65 -1.50 10.44
C SER A 24 -5.84 -0.30 9.50
N ALA A 25 -4.88 -0.08 8.60
CA ALA A 25 -4.95 1.00 7.62
C ALA A 25 -5.36 0.53 6.22
N CYS A 26 -5.09 -0.73 5.90
CA CYS A 26 -5.12 -1.24 4.53
C CYS A 26 -6.07 -2.43 4.43
N PHE A 27 -6.95 -2.39 3.43
CA PHE A 27 -7.99 -3.39 3.18
C PHE A 27 -8.06 -3.74 1.70
N VAL A 28 -8.52 -4.95 1.40
CA VAL A 28 -8.92 -5.36 0.05
C VAL A 28 -10.31 -5.97 0.11
N VAL A 29 -11.20 -5.53 -0.78
CA VAL A 29 -12.54 -6.11 -0.98
C VAL A 29 -12.85 -6.11 -2.46
N SER A 30 -13.04 -7.28 -3.05
CA SER A 30 -13.27 -7.45 -4.49
C SER A 30 -14.64 -8.06 -4.74
N PRO A 31 -15.43 -7.51 -5.68
CA PRO A 31 -16.73 -8.05 -6.04
C PRO A 31 -16.59 -9.35 -6.84
N GLU A 32 -17.64 -10.16 -6.79
CA GLU A 32 -17.91 -11.19 -7.78
C GLU A 32 -18.71 -10.58 -8.94
N ASP A 33 -18.76 -11.27 -10.08
CA ASP A 33 -19.44 -10.81 -11.31
C ASP A 33 -20.98 -10.95 -11.23
N ASN A 34 -21.59 -10.33 -10.23
CA ASN A 34 -23.04 -10.19 -10.08
C ASN A 34 -23.42 -8.93 -9.29
N ILE A 35 -24.61 -8.40 -9.54
CA ILE A 35 -25.04 -7.12 -8.95
C ILE A 35 -25.19 -7.18 -7.42
N GLN A 36 -25.56 -8.34 -6.86
CA GLN A 36 -25.67 -8.52 -5.41
C GLN A 36 -24.30 -8.36 -4.75
N SER A 37 -23.26 -8.98 -5.31
CA SER A 37 -21.88 -8.86 -4.82
C SER A 37 -21.34 -7.45 -5.01
N ILE A 38 -21.53 -6.84 -6.18
CA ILE A 38 -21.12 -5.45 -6.45
C ILE A 38 -21.74 -4.49 -5.42
N MET A 39 -23.05 -4.57 -5.19
CA MET A 39 -23.73 -3.68 -4.23
C MET A 39 -23.37 -4.00 -2.77
N LYS A 40 -23.07 -5.26 -2.45
CA LYS A 40 -22.56 -5.65 -1.14
C LYS A 40 -21.17 -5.03 -0.90
N VAL A 41 -20.27 -5.12 -1.87
CA VAL A 41 -18.93 -4.50 -1.77
C VAL A 41 -19.03 -2.99 -1.65
N ALA A 42 -19.95 -2.33 -2.34
CA ALA A 42 -20.21 -0.90 -2.15
C ALA A 42 -20.62 -0.58 -0.70
N ASN A 43 -21.51 -1.39 -0.09
CA ASN A 43 -21.89 -1.23 1.31
C ASN A 43 -20.72 -1.48 2.27
N ASP A 44 -19.98 -2.57 2.06
CA ASP A 44 -18.84 -2.96 2.89
C ASP A 44 -17.72 -1.91 2.84
N ALA A 45 -17.43 -1.39 1.64
CA ALA A 45 -16.47 -0.29 1.45
C ALA A 45 -16.87 0.93 2.29
N ALA A 46 -18.15 1.29 2.27
CA ALA A 46 -18.64 2.40 3.08
C ALA A 46 -18.44 2.20 4.58
N MET A 47 -18.62 0.96 5.05
CA MET A 47 -18.42 0.60 6.45
C MET A 47 -16.94 0.62 6.87
N ILE A 48 -16.03 0.26 5.97
CA ILE A 48 -14.59 0.30 6.18
C ILE A 48 -14.08 1.75 6.19
N GLU A 49 -14.43 2.53 5.17
CA GLU A 49 -13.99 3.91 5.00
C GLU A 49 -14.47 4.86 6.10
N LYS A 50 -15.64 4.57 6.68
CA LYS A 50 -16.13 5.26 7.88
C LYS A 50 -15.07 5.34 8.98
N TRP A 51 -14.17 4.36 9.07
CA TRP A 51 -13.09 4.29 10.08
C TRP A 51 -11.70 4.66 9.54
N GLY A 52 -11.61 5.18 8.33
CA GLY A 52 -10.37 5.70 7.74
C GLY A 52 -9.50 4.64 7.06
N GLY A 53 -10.06 3.47 6.75
CA GLY A 53 -9.37 2.43 6.00
C GLY A 53 -9.31 2.75 4.49
N GLY A 54 -8.15 2.55 3.88
CA GLY A 54 -7.98 2.57 2.43
C GLY A 54 -8.25 1.20 1.82
N ILE A 55 -8.88 1.15 0.63
CA ILE A 55 -9.43 -0.10 0.06
C ILE A 55 -8.91 -0.37 -1.35
N GLY A 56 -8.47 -1.60 -1.60
CA GLY A 56 -8.25 -2.13 -2.94
C GLY A 56 -9.44 -2.93 -3.49
N PHE A 57 -9.74 -2.74 -4.77
CA PHE A 57 -10.76 -3.46 -5.52
C PHE A 57 -10.10 -4.19 -6.70
N GLY A 58 -10.20 -5.53 -6.72
CA GLY A 58 -9.82 -6.35 -7.85
C GLY A 58 -10.99 -6.48 -8.83
N LEU A 59 -10.78 -6.08 -10.09
CA LEU A 59 -11.86 -5.90 -11.06
C LEU A 59 -11.76 -6.87 -12.25
N SER A 60 -10.67 -7.63 -12.34
CA SER A 60 -10.35 -8.52 -13.46
C SER A 60 -11.37 -9.60 -13.75
N ASP A 61 -12.18 -10.00 -12.75
CA ASP A 61 -13.20 -11.04 -12.90
C ASP A 61 -14.56 -10.49 -13.36
N LEU A 62 -14.74 -9.16 -13.37
CA LEU A 62 -15.98 -8.55 -13.84
C LEU A 62 -16.08 -8.67 -15.35
N ARG A 63 -17.26 -9.04 -15.85
CA ARG A 63 -17.47 -9.15 -17.30
C ARG A 63 -17.26 -7.79 -18.00
N PRO A 64 -16.79 -7.80 -19.27
CA PRO A 64 -16.53 -6.57 -19.99
C PRO A 64 -17.83 -5.83 -20.32
N LYS A 65 -17.69 -4.55 -20.62
CA LYS A 65 -18.78 -3.70 -21.11
C LYS A 65 -19.44 -4.32 -22.34
N GLN A 66 -20.76 -4.16 -22.44
CA GLN A 66 -21.60 -4.74 -23.49
C GLN A 66 -21.75 -6.27 -23.45
N ASP A 67 -21.11 -6.96 -22.52
CA ASP A 67 -21.31 -8.40 -22.36
C ASP A 67 -22.75 -8.75 -21.96
N ARG A 68 -23.25 -9.89 -22.42
CA ARG A 68 -24.66 -10.25 -22.27
C ARG A 68 -25.02 -10.57 -20.83
N ILE A 69 -26.15 -10.05 -20.35
CA ILE A 69 -26.76 -10.43 -19.07
C ILE A 69 -27.96 -11.34 -19.34
N SER A 70 -27.84 -12.63 -19.01
CA SER A 70 -28.86 -13.64 -19.31
C SER A 70 -30.20 -13.39 -18.63
N THR A 71 -30.19 -12.84 -17.41
CA THR A 71 -31.39 -12.66 -16.57
C THR A 71 -32.25 -11.46 -16.98
N THR A 72 -31.64 -10.35 -17.42
CA THR A 72 -32.35 -9.10 -17.72
C THR A 72 -32.43 -8.79 -19.22
N HIS A 73 -31.81 -9.60 -20.08
CA HIS A 73 -31.63 -9.33 -21.51
C HIS A 73 -30.89 -8.00 -21.80
N GLY A 74 -30.21 -7.45 -20.80
CA GLY A 74 -29.41 -6.23 -20.90
C GLY A 74 -27.94 -6.51 -21.24
N GLN A 75 -27.19 -5.41 -21.26
CA GLN A 75 -25.75 -5.37 -21.48
C GLN A 75 -25.03 -4.92 -20.21
N ALA A 76 -23.86 -5.50 -19.93
CA ALA A 76 -23.02 -5.12 -18.81
C ALA A 76 -22.43 -3.73 -18.97
N CYS A 77 -22.22 -3.02 -17.86
CA CYS A 77 -21.59 -1.70 -17.83
C CYS A 77 -20.05 -1.76 -17.80
N GLY A 78 -19.46 -2.92 -17.50
CA GLY A 78 -18.02 -3.12 -17.39
C GLY A 78 -17.42 -2.67 -16.04
N PRO A 79 -16.13 -3.00 -15.79
CA PRO A 79 -15.47 -2.74 -14.52
C PRO A 79 -15.30 -1.24 -14.21
N ILE A 80 -15.08 -0.39 -15.22
CA ILE A 80 -14.91 1.07 -15.03
C ILE A 80 -16.19 1.71 -14.46
N ALA A 81 -17.37 1.26 -14.88
CA ALA A 81 -18.63 1.75 -14.33
C ALA A 81 -18.81 1.33 -12.85
N VAL A 82 -18.35 0.13 -12.48
CA VAL A 82 -18.34 -0.34 -11.09
C VAL A 82 -17.37 0.48 -10.24
N MET A 83 -16.19 0.84 -10.77
CA MET A 83 -15.27 1.76 -10.09
C MET A 83 -15.92 3.11 -9.82
N LYS A 84 -16.62 3.69 -10.80
CA LYS A 84 -17.33 4.97 -10.63
C LYS A 84 -18.40 4.89 -9.55
N LEU A 85 -19.09 3.77 -9.42
CA LEU A 85 -20.02 3.52 -8.31
C LEU A 85 -19.29 3.53 -6.96
N PHE A 86 -18.18 2.79 -6.82
CA PHE A 86 -17.43 2.74 -5.57
C PHE A 86 -16.80 4.09 -5.21
N SER A 87 -16.29 4.81 -6.21
CA SER A 87 -15.78 6.18 -6.05
C SER A 87 -16.87 7.10 -5.49
N ALA A 88 -18.06 7.09 -6.10
CA ALA A 88 -19.17 7.92 -5.66
C ALA A 88 -19.61 7.60 -4.23
N VAL A 89 -19.61 6.32 -3.84
CA VAL A 89 -19.88 5.91 -2.45
C VAL A 89 -18.83 6.50 -1.50
N GLY A 90 -17.54 6.37 -1.81
CA GLY A 90 -16.47 6.91 -0.96
C GLY A 90 -16.52 8.43 -0.84
N ALA A 91 -16.91 9.13 -1.91
CA ALA A 91 -17.11 10.58 -1.89
C ALA A 91 -18.24 11.03 -0.94
N THR A 92 -19.20 10.16 -0.59
CA THR A 92 -20.25 10.51 0.39
C THR A 92 -19.79 10.46 1.84
N LEU A 93 -18.65 9.83 2.13
CA LEU A 93 -18.23 9.47 3.48
C LEU A 93 -17.22 10.44 4.09
N THR A 94 -17.01 11.61 3.46
CA THR A 94 -16.01 12.61 3.86
C THR A 94 -15.92 12.73 5.37
N GLN A 95 -14.89 12.10 5.94
CA GLN A 95 -14.59 12.18 7.36
C GLN A 95 -14.22 13.62 7.65
N GLY A 96 -14.96 14.28 8.55
CA GLY A 96 -14.55 15.52 9.21
C GLY A 96 -13.67 16.43 8.35
N ALA A 97 -14.28 17.06 7.35
CA ALA A 97 -13.75 18.17 6.57
C ALA A 97 -12.57 17.96 5.58
N PHE A 98 -11.73 16.91 5.57
CA PHE A 98 -10.50 16.99 4.70
C PHE A 98 -9.94 15.72 4.01
N ARG A 99 -10.60 14.55 3.99
CA ARG A 99 -10.08 13.41 3.19
C ARG A 99 -11.17 12.67 2.41
N LEU A 100 -10.97 12.56 1.10
CA LEU A 100 -11.60 11.54 0.25
C LEU A 100 -11.08 10.16 0.68
N GLY A 101 -11.94 9.12 0.60
CA GLY A 101 -11.48 7.73 0.75
C GLY A 101 -10.37 7.43 -0.25
N ALA A 102 -9.40 6.59 0.11
CA ALA A 102 -8.32 6.19 -0.79
C ALA A 102 -8.62 4.81 -1.36
N HIS A 103 -8.68 4.70 -2.68
CA HIS A 103 -9.02 3.48 -3.41
C HIS A 103 -7.88 3.01 -4.31
N MET A 104 -7.79 1.71 -4.55
CA MET A 104 -6.99 1.09 -5.61
C MET A 104 -7.91 0.30 -6.53
N GLY A 105 -7.79 0.49 -7.84
CA GLY A 105 -8.44 -0.33 -8.85
C GLY A 105 -7.38 -1.06 -9.66
N GLN A 106 -7.52 -2.38 -9.81
CA GLN A 106 -6.61 -3.16 -10.65
C GLN A 106 -7.36 -3.99 -11.69
N LEU A 107 -6.80 -4.00 -12.90
CA LEU A 107 -7.33 -4.75 -14.03
C LEU A 107 -6.19 -5.46 -14.78
N ILE A 108 -6.42 -6.72 -15.14
CA ILE A 108 -5.45 -7.55 -15.86
C ILE A 108 -5.29 -7.12 -17.32
N ILE A 109 -4.05 -7.16 -17.82
CA ILE A 109 -3.65 -6.64 -19.14
C ILE A 109 -4.38 -7.31 -20.33
N ASN A 110 -4.91 -8.51 -20.14
CA ASN A 110 -5.70 -9.22 -21.17
C ASN A 110 -7.22 -8.97 -21.06
N HIS A 111 -7.68 -8.11 -20.15
CA HIS A 111 -9.10 -7.79 -20.03
C HIS A 111 -9.61 -7.00 -21.26
N PRO A 112 -10.81 -7.27 -21.81
CA PRO A 112 -11.27 -6.60 -23.04
C PRO A 112 -11.45 -5.08 -22.91
N ASP A 113 -11.76 -4.61 -21.70
CA ASP A 113 -11.89 -3.17 -21.40
C ASP A 113 -10.55 -2.50 -21.01
N ILE A 114 -9.40 -3.16 -21.22
CA ILE A 114 -8.10 -2.66 -20.72
C ILE A 114 -7.73 -1.27 -21.26
N ARG A 115 -8.02 -0.98 -22.53
CA ARG A 115 -7.78 0.36 -23.10
C ARG A 115 -8.64 1.44 -22.46
N GLU A 116 -9.92 1.15 -22.20
CA GLU A 116 -10.81 2.09 -21.49
C GLU A 116 -10.30 2.30 -20.06
N PHE A 117 -9.76 1.25 -19.41
CA PHE A 117 -9.16 1.35 -18.08
C PHE A 117 -7.87 2.18 -18.05
N ILE A 118 -6.95 1.98 -19.01
CA ILE A 118 -5.70 2.75 -19.10
C ILE A 118 -6.01 4.25 -19.15
N HIS A 119 -6.94 4.66 -20.00
CA HIS A 119 -7.28 6.06 -20.20
C HIS A 119 -8.39 6.59 -19.28
N CYS A 120 -8.86 5.82 -18.29
CA CYS A 120 -10.04 6.19 -17.52
C CYS A 120 -9.86 7.42 -16.61
N LYS A 121 -8.62 7.90 -16.44
CA LYS A 121 -8.26 9.11 -15.68
C LYS A 121 -7.66 10.23 -16.52
N ASP A 122 -7.49 10.04 -17.84
CA ASP A 122 -6.83 11.05 -18.71
C ASP A 122 -7.60 12.39 -18.71
N ASP A 123 -8.93 12.33 -18.75
CA ASP A 123 -9.82 13.49 -18.83
C ASP A 123 -11.05 13.37 -17.90
N ASP A 124 -11.01 12.50 -16.89
CA ASP A 124 -12.15 12.18 -16.02
C ASP A 124 -11.82 12.31 -14.53
N ASP A 125 -12.38 13.35 -13.90
CA ASP A 125 -12.20 13.65 -12.48
C ASP A 125 -13.06 12.78 -11.54
N THR A 126 -13.92 11.90 -12.07
CA THR A 126 -14.82 11.08 -11.22
C THR A 126 -14.08 9.96 -10.48
N LEU A 127 -12.82 9.70 -10.81
CA LEU A 127 -11.98 8.67 -10.19
C LEU A 127 -10.75 9.25 -9.46
N GLN A 128 -10.81 10.52 -9.03
CA GLN A 128 -9.70 11.19 -8.31
C GLN A 128 -9.29 10.50 -7.00
N ASN A 129 -10.19 9.73 -6.38
CA ASN A 129 -9.92 8.93 -5.17
C ASN A 129 -9.33 7.55 -5.45
N PHE A 130 -9.23 7.14 -6.72
CA PHE A 130 -8.61 5.89 -7.14
C PHE A 130 -7.18 6.13 -7.62
N ASN A 131 -6.24 5.36 -7.07
CA ASN A 131 -5.09 4.93 -7.84
C ASN A 131 -5.53 3.78 -8.74
N ILE A 132 -4.96 3.69 -9.95
CA ILE A 132 -5.23 2.57 -10.86
C ILE A 132 -3.93 1.91 -11.27
N SER A 133 -3.91 0.58 -11.32
CA SER A 133 -2.75 -0.16 -11.84
C SER A 133 -3.16 -1.27 -12.77
N VAL A 134 -2.39 -1.44 -13.84
CA VAL A 134 -2.53 -2.58 -14.75
C VAL A 134 -1.75 -3.77 -14.19
N GLN A 135 -2.41 -4.93 -14.10
CA GLN A 135 -1.77 -6.18 -13.76
C GLN A 135 -1.09 -6.77 -14.99
N ILE A 136 0.24 -6.69 -14.99
CA ILE A 136 1.14 -7.15 -16.03
C ILE A 136 1.60 -8.58 -15.71
N THR A 137 1.61 -9.44 -16.73
CA THR A 137 2.17 -10.80 -16.66
C THR A 137 3.52 -10.87 -17.36
N ASP A 138 4.33 -11.85 -17.00
CA ASP A 138 5.60 -12.16 -17.65
C ASP A 138 5.40 -12.51 -19.13
N ASP A 139 4.28 -13.18 -19.46
CA ASP A 139 3.90 -13.47 -20.85
C ASP A 139 3.64 -12.20 -21.65
N PHE A 140 3.00 -11.19 -21.06
CA PHE A 140 2.79 -9.92 -21.72
C PHE A 140 4.12 -9.20 -21.98
N MET A 141 5.03 -9.17 -20.98
CA MET A 141 6.34 -8.55 -21.17
C MET A 141 7.16 -9.25 -22.26
N ARG A 142 7.11 -10.59 -22.33
CA ARG A 142 7.69 -11.34 -23.47
C ARG A 142 7.05 -10.95 -24.80
N ALA A 143 5.74 -10.74 -24.84
CA ALA A 143 5.04 -10.31 -26.06
C ALA A 143 5.46 -8.89 -26.49
N VAL A 144 5.63 -7.96 -25.54
CA VAL A 144 6.13 -6.59 -25.79
C VAL A 144 7.55 -6.63 -26.38
N GLU A 145 8.47 -7.38 -25.76
CA GLU A 145 9.85 -7.50 -26.24
C GLU A 145 9.92 -8.03 -27.67
N ASN A 146 9.12 -9.06 -27.97
CA ASN A 146 9.10 -9.76 -29.26
C ASN A 146 8.14 -9.16 -30.30
N ASP A 147 7.53 -8.00 -30.03
CA ASP A 147 6.57 -7.32 -30.93
C ASP A 147 5.38 -8.21 -31.37
N GLN A 148 4.89 -9.01 -30.42
CA GLN A 148 3.84 -9.99 -30.64
C GLN A 148 2.44 -9.39 -30.47
N ASP A 149 1.48 -10.11 -31.01
CA ASP A 149 0.07 -9.87 -30.80
C ASP A 149 -0.36 -10.36 -29.40
N TRP A 150 -1.34 -9.69 -28.80
CA TRP A 150 -1.88 -9.96 -27.48
C TRP A 150 -3.39 -10.13 -27.53
N ASN A 151 -3.88 -11.22 -26.95
CA ASN A 151 -5.31 -11.54 -26.96
C ASN A 151 -6.04 -10.90 -25.78
N LEU A 152 -7.19 -10.29 -26.07
CA LEU A 152 -8.13 -9.78 -25.10
C LEU A 152 -9.18 -10.86 -24.81
N ILE A 153 -9.28 -11.28 -23.55
CA ILE A 153 -9.98 -12.50 -23.12
C ILE A 153 -11.12 -12.12 -22.17
N ASN A 154 -12.35 -12.53 -22.50
CA ASN A 154 -13.48 -12.41 -21.58
C ASN A 154 -13.22 -13.28 -20.32
N PRO A 155 -13.28 -12.71 -19.09
CA PRO A 155 -12.94 -13.42 -17.86
C PRO A 155 -13.99 -14.45 -17.44
N ARG A 156 -15.10 -14.61 -18.18
CA ARG A 156 -16.12 -15.62 -17.92
C ARG A 156 -15.50 -17.01 -17.89
N ASP A 157 -15.54 -17.62 -16.72
CA ASP A 157 -15.07 -18.98 -16.46
C ASP A 157 -16.22 -20.01 -16.34
N THR A 158 -17.44 -19.53 -16.10
CA THR A 158 -18.64 -20.32 -15.81
C THR A 158 -19.91 -19.67 -16.38
N GLY A 159 -21.02 -20.40 -16.37
CA GLY A 159 -22.33 -19.91 -16.79
C GLY A 159 -22.62 -20.01 -18.30
N ASP A 160 -23.62 -19.26 -18.76
CA ASP A 160 -24.07 -19.30 -20.16
C ASP A 160 -23.13 -18.49 -21.06
N GLY A 161 -22.37 -19.17 -21.91
CA GLY A 161 -21.51 -18.56 -22.92
C GLY A 161 -20.18 -19.30 -23.10
N PRO A 162 -19.36 -18.88 -24.07
CA PRO A 162 -18.01 -19.40 -24.21
C PRO A 162 -17.15 -18.94 -23.03
N VAL A 163 -16.42 -19.90 -22.46
CA VAL A 163 -15.43 -19.70 -21.40
C VAL A 163 -14.14 -19.17 -22.01
N ASN A 164 -13.51 -18.16 -21.37
CA ASN A 164 -12.24 -17.58 -21.79
C ASN A 164 -12.20 -17.21 -23.28
N GLN A 165 -13.30 -16.64 -23.78
CA GLN A 165 -13.42 -16.28 -25.19
C GLN A 165 -12.46 -15.13 -25.54
N VAL A 166 -11.64 -15.30 -26.58
CA VAL A 166 -10.89 -14.21 -27.19
C VAL A 166 -11.88 -13.28 -27.91
N LEU A 167 -11.99 -12.03 -27.45
CA LEU A 167 -12.88 -11.01 -28.02
C LEU A 167 -12.15 -10.08 -28.99
N GLY A 168 -10.83 -10.00 -28.91
CA GLY A 168 -10.01 -9.19 -29.79
C GLY A 168 -8.54 -9.51 -29.64
N THR A 169 -7.75 -8.98 -30.56
CA THR A 169 -6.30 -9.11 -30.57
C THR A 169 -5.71 -7.74 -30.90
N VAL A 170 -4.70 -7.33 -30.14
CA VAL A 170 -4.00 -6.04 -30.27
C VAL A 170 -2.50 -6.26 -30.30
N LYS A 171 -1.69 -5.25 -30.64
CA LYS A 171 -0.24 -5.35 -30.45
C LYS A 171 0.10 -5.13 -28.98
N ALA A 172 0.96 -5.98 -28.43
CA ALA A 172 1.40 -5.86 -27.05
C ALA A 172 2.14 -4.52 -26.80
N ARG A 173 2.98 -4.11 -27.76
CA ARG A 173 3.69 -2.82 -27.71
C ARG A 173 2.75 -1.62 -27.68
N ASP A 174 1.69 -1.62 -28.48
CA ASP A 174 0.71 -0.53 -28.48
C ASP A 174 0.10 -0.34 -27.08
N LEU A 175 -0.31 -1.44 -26.41
CA LEU A 175 -0.83 -1.34 -25.03
C LEU A 175 0.22 -0.85 -24.03
N TRP A 176 1.48 -1.28 -24.18
CA TRP A 176 2.56 -0.82 -23.31
C TRP A 176 2.85 0.68 -23.50
N ASP A 177 2.85 1.16 -24.73
CA ASP A 177 3.02 2.57 -25.06
C ASP A 177 1.83 3.40 -24.56
N GLU A 178 0.59 2.92 -24.69
CA GLU A 178 -0.62 3.54 -24.12
C GLU A 178 -0.53 3.68 -22.59
N ILE A 179 -0.04 2.64 -21.88
CA ILE A 179 0.20 2.67 -20.43
C ILE A 179 1.23 3.76 -20.08
N ALA A 180 2.37 3.77 -20.77
CA ALA A 180 3.44 4.73 -20.50
C ALA A 180 3.01 6.18 -20.79
N GLU A 181 2.25 6.39 -21.87
CA GLU A 181 1.73 7.71 -22.23
C GLU A 181 0.74 8.25 -21.19
N SER A 182 -0.22 7.43 -20.75
CA SER A 182 -1.19 7.84 -19.72
C SER A 182 -0.49 8.09 -18.38
N ALA A 183 0.45 7.22 -17.98
CA ALA A 183 1.25 7.40 -16.76
C ALA A 183 2.07 8.69 -16.80
N TRP A 184 2.63 9.06 -17.96
CA TRP A 184 3.30 10.34 -18.13
C TRP A 184 2.37 11.55 -17.99
N LYS A 185 1.12 11.46 -18.50
CA LYS A 185 0.13 12.54 -18.42
C LYS A 185 -0.40 12.75 -17.01
N THR A 186 -0.69 11.67 -16.29
CA THR A 186 -1.51 11.73 -15.06
C THR A 186 -0.84 11.18 -13.81
N GLY A 187 0.24 10.41 -13.96
CA GLY A 187 0.82 9.59 -12.90
C GLY A 187 0.19 8.19 -12.77
N ASP A 188 -0.87 7.90 -13.54
CA ASP A 188 -1.60 6.62 -13.58
C ASP A 188 -1.78 6.16 -15.05
N PRO A 189 -1.93 4.86 -15.33
CA PRO A 189 -1.91 3.77 -14.36
C PRO A 189 -0.50 3.37 -13.95
N GLY A 190 -0.37 2.91 -12.70
CA GLY A 190 0.78 2.13 -12.27
C GLY A 190 0.82 0.74 -12.93
N VAL A 191 1.89 -0.01 -12.65
CA VAL A 191 2.01 -1.41 -13.09
C VAL A 191 2.19 -2.32 -11.88
N VAL A 192 1.57 -3.50 -11.93
CA VAL A 192 1.72 -4.56 -10.94
C VAL A 192 2.14 -5.83 -11.67
N PHE A 193 3.30 -6.37 -11.34
CA PHE A 193 3.74 -7.66 -11.85
C PHE A 193 3.03 -8.79 -11.10
N VAL A 194 1.86 -9.19 -11.61
CA VAL A 194 0.92 -10.04 -10.88
C VAL A 194 1.44 -11.47 -10.72
N ASP A 195 2.28 -11.95 -11.65
CA ASP A 195 2.90 -13.28 -11.55
C ASP A 195 3.79 -13.37 -10.31
N ARG A 196 4.60 -12.33 -10.03
CA ARG A 196 5.41 -12.27 -8.81
C ARG A 196 4.57 -12.22 -7.54
N VAL A 197 3.43 -11.52 -7.57
CA VAL A 197 2.48 -11.52 -6.45
C VAL A 197 1.97 -12.95 -6.17
N TRP A 198 1.68 -13.73 -7.21
CA TRP A 198 1.27 -15.13 -7.05
C TRP A 198 2.36 -16.06 -6.57
N GLU A 199 3.54 -15.95 -7.18
CA GLU A 199 4.71 -16.77 -6.83
C GLU A 199 5.09 -16.63 -5.35
N THR A 200 4.81 -15.45 -4.77
CA THR A 200 5.17 -15.10 -3.39
C THR A 200 3.96 -15.04 -2.45
N ALA A 201 2.76 -15.43 -2.90
CA ALA A 201 1.56 -15.41 -2.07
C ALA A 201 1.70 -16.42 -0.91
N PRO A 202 1.58 -15.99 0.35
CA PRO A 202 1.77 -16.88 1.48
C PRO A 202 0.62 -17.88 1.66
N ASN A 203 -0.60 -17.52 1.25
CA ASN A 203 -1.81 -18.32 1.44
C ASN A 203 -2.55 -18.62 0.12
N PRO A 204 -1.94 -19.32 -0.85
CA PRO A 204 -2.59 -19.62 -2.13
C PRO A 204 -3.87 -20.45 -1.98
N GLN A 205 -4.00 -21.21 -0.87
CA GLN A 205 -5.20 -21.97 -0.55
C GLN A 205 -6.43 -21.10 -0.25
N MET A 206 -6.22 -19.81 0.11
CA MET A 206 -7.31 -18.85 0.32
C MET A 206 -7.81 -18.21 -0.98
N GLY A 207 -7.31 -18.71 -2.11
CA GLY A 207 -7.65 -18.24 -3.43
C GLY A 207 -6.78 -17.08 -3.87
N LYS A 208 -7.19 -16.52 -5.00
CA LYS A 208 -6.40 -15.51 -5.67
C LYS A 208 -6.53 -14.13 -4.97
N ILE A 209 -5.44 -13.57 -4.39
CA ILE A 209 -5.12 -12.11 -4.30
C ILE A 209 -5.40 -11.32 -5.60
N LYS A 210 -6.53 -10.63 -5.66
CA LYS A 210 -6.97 -9.94 -6.89
C LYS A 210 -6.42 -8.52 -7.05
N THR A 211 -5.83 -7.94 -6.00
CA THR A 211 -5.39 -6.54 -5.98
C THR A 211 -4.51 -6.25 -4.76
N SER A 212 -3.94 -5.04 -4.70
CA SER A 212 -3.32 -4.48 -3.49
C SER A 212 -4.26 -3.49 -2.78
N ASN A 213 -3.87 -3.05 -1.59
CA ASN A 213 -4.38 -1.83 -0.96
C ASN A 213 -4.04 -0.57 -1.81
N PRO A 214 -4.51 0.64 -1.41
CA PRO A 214 -4.32 1.89 -2.17
C PRO A 214 -2.89 2.25 -2.58
N CYS A 215 -1.90 1.96 -1.73
CA CYS A 215 -0.52 2.40 -1.98
C CYS A 215 0.38 1.30 -2.59
N GLY A 216 -0.17 0.11 -2.89
CA GLY A 216 0.55 -0.95 -3.60
C GLY A 216 1.46 -1.84 -2.76
N GLU A 217 1.57 -1.59 -1.46
CA GLU A 217 2.50 -2.26 -0.55
C GLU A 217 1.89 -3.50 0.15
N GLU A 218 0.56 -3.66 0.13
CA GLU A 218 -0.15 -4.80 0.72
C GLU A 218 -1.00 -5.53 -0.31
N PHE A 219 -0.51 -6.68 -0.77
CA PHE A 219 -1.23 -7.64 -1.59
C PHE A 219 -1.95 -8.65 -0.71
N LEU A 220 -3.28 -8.54 -0.62
CA LEU A 220 -4.08 -9.19 0.40
C LEU A 220 -5.13 -10.14 -0.21
N GLU A 221 -5.49 -11.18 0.54
CA GLU A 221 -6.65 -12.03 0.24
C GLU A 221 -7.93 -11.17 0.21
N ASN A 222 -9.02 -11.68 -0.39
CA ASN A 222 -10.28 -10.95 -0.38
C ASN A 222 -10.79 -10.78 1.07
N TYR A 223 -11.21 -9.57 1.44
CA TYR A 223 -11.48 -9.15 2.83
C TYR A 223 -10.24 -9.20 3.76
N GLY A 224 -9.04 -9.33 3.20
CA GLY A 224 -7.79 -9.20 3.92
C GLY A 224 -7.54 -7.76 4.37
N ASN A 225 -6.81 -7.63 5.46
CA ASN A 225 -6.37 -6.34 5.98
C ASN A 225 -5.03 -6.45 6.69
N CYS A 226 -4.34 -5.32 6.79
CA CYS A 226 -3.03 -5.24 7.42
C CYS A 226 -2.92 -4.07 8.39
N CYS A 227 -2.30 -4.32 9.55
CA CYS A 227 -1.81 -3.28 10.43
C CYS A 227 -0.32 -3.05 10.16
N LEU A 228 0.08 -1.78 10.10
CA LEU A 228 1.41 -1.38 9.68
C LEU A 228 2.14 -0.67 10.81
N GLY A 229 3.47 -0.71 10.76
CA GLY A 229 4.32 0.13 11.58
C GLY A 229 5.69 0.30 10.96
N SER A 230 6.34 1.41 11.25
CA SER A 230 7.60 1.78 10.60
C SER A 230 8.68 2.10 11.60
N ILE A 231 9.85 1.52 11.39
CA ILE A 231 11.08 1.81 12.12
C ILE A 231 11.70 3.09 11.56
N ASN A 232 12.01 4.05 12.43
CA ASN A 232 12.74 5.24 12.04
C ASN A 232 14.24 4.93 11.97
N LEU A 233 14.77 4.70 10.77
CA LEU A 233 16.19 4.35 10.56
C LEU A 233 17.13 5.47 11.01
N ASP A 234 16.72 6.74 10.88
CA ASP A 234 17.50 7.89 11.32
C ASP A 234 17.86 7.82 12.82
N ALA A 235 16.90 7.36 13.63
CA ALA A 235 17.06 7.20 15.07
C ALA A 235 17.94 6.00 15.48
N HIS A 236 18.48 5.25 14.52
CA HIS A 236 19.36 4.10 14.73
C HIS A 236 20.77 4.31 14.18
N VAL A 237 21.11 5.50 13.68
CA VAL A 237 22.47 5.79 13.18
C VAL A 237 23.44 6.04 14.33
N VAL A 238 24.64 5.45 14.26
CA VAL A 238 25.76 5.71 15.16
C VAL A 238 27.05 5.86 14.34
N GLY A 239 27.61 7.08 14.33
CA GLY A 239 28.72 7.38 13.42
C GLY A 239 28.28 7.21 11.96
N ASN A 240 28.97 6.34 11.22
CA ASN A 240 28.73 6.09 9.80
C ASN A 240 28.08 4.71 9.51
N ASP A 241 27.46 4.09 10.50
CA ASP A 241 26.72 2.82 10.34
C ASP A 241 25.48 2.82 11.26
N PHE A 242 24.64 1.79 11.14
CA PHE A 242 23.54 1.54 12.07
C PHE A 242 24.03 0.91 13.37
N ASN A 243 23.35 1.25 14.46
CA ASN A 243 23.36 0.45 15.68
C ASN A 243 22.49 -0.80 15.47
N TRP A 244 23.11 -1.85 14.95
CA TRP A 244 22.44 -3.11 14.59
C TRP A 244 21.74 -3.78 15.77
N ASP A 245 22.30 -3.71 16.98
CA ASP A 245 21.68 -4.28 18.18
C ASP A 245 20.38 -3.54 18.56
N ALA A 246 20.41 -2.20 18.53
CA ALA A 246 19.21 -1.39 18.79
C ALA A 246 18.15 -1.56 17.68
N LEU A 247 18.60 -1.80 16.45
CA LEU A 247 17.72 -2.06 15.32
C LEU A 247 17.06 -3.44 15.43
N GLU A 248 17.79 -4.46 15.90
CA GLU A 248 17.22 -5.78 16.23
C GLU A 248 16.11 -5.64 17.28
N GLU A 249 16.41 -4.98 18.40
CA GLU A 249 15.45 -4.77 19.50
C GLU A 249 14.17 -4.10 18.99
N THR A 250 14.32 -3.06 18.16
CA THR A 250 13.18 -2.31 17.61
C THR A 250 12.39 -3.16 16.60
N THR A 251 13.07 -3.94 15.77
CA THR A 251 12.43 -4.83 14.80
C THR A 251 11.58 -5.88 15.50
N ARG A 252 12.14 -6.57 16.48
CA ARG A 252 11.45 -7.61 17.27
C ARG A 252 10.26 -7.04 18.04
N THR A 253 10.47 -5.89 18.68
CA THR A 253 9.41 -5.17 19.38
C THR A 253 8.30 -4.76 18.41
N GLY A 254 8.65 -4.29 17.21
CA GLY A 254 7.70 -3.93 16.16
C GLY A 254 6.83 -5.11 15.72
N VAL A 255 7.42 -6.28 15.46
CA VAL A 255 6.67 -7.50 15.12
C VAL A 255 5.69 -7.88 16.23
N ARG A 256 6.15 -7.93 17.48
CA ARG A 256 5.27 -8.23 18.62
C ARG A 256 4.15 -7.22 18.78
N PHE A 257 4.48 -5.93 18.66
CA PHE A 257 3.52 -4.84 18.76
C PHE A 257 2.41 -5.00 17.71
N LEU A 258 2.75 -5.23 16.44
CA LEU A 258 1.77 -5.39 15.37
C LEU A 258 0.95 -6.68 15.55
N ASN A 259 1.57 -7.77 16.02
CA ASN A 259 0.81 -8.97 16.36
C ASN A 259 -0.17 -8.73 17.53
N ASP A 260 0.19 -7.91 18.52
CA ASP A 260 -0.73 -7.56 19.61
C ASP A 260 -1.82 -6.58 19.14
N VAL A 261 -1.53 -5.71 18.16
CA VAL A 261 -2.56 -4.90 17.47
C VAL A 261 -3.63 -5.81 16.89
N ILE A 262 -3.27 -6.91 16.21
CA ILE A 262 -4.25 -7.90 15.72
C ILE A 262 -5.15 -8.38 16.86
N GLU A 263 -4.61 -8.72 18.03
CA GLU A 263 -5.42 -9.28 19.13
C GLU A 263 -6.51 -8.31 19.59
N VAL A 264 -6.19 -7.02 19.70
CA VAL A 264 -7.10 -6.00 20.23
C VAL A 264 -7.89 -5.24 19.16
N ASN A 265 -7.63 -5.51 17.88
CA ASN A 265 -8.31 -4.82 16.79
C ASN A 265 -9.80 -5.17 16.71
N SER A 266 -10.58 -4.22 16.22
CA SER A 266 -12.01 -4.37 15.94
C SER A 266 -12.30 -3.93 14.52
N PHE A 267 -13.21 -4.64 13.86
CA PHE A 267 -13.55 -4.38 12.46
C PHE A 267 -15.04 -4.11 12.30
N PRO A 268 -15.42 -3.26 11.31
CA PRO A 268 -16.82 -2.97 11.04
C PRO A 268 -17.58 -4.17 10.45
N LEU A 269 -16.87 -5.15 9.89
CA LEU A 269 -17.44 -6.34 9.24
C LEU A 269 -16.84 -7.60 9.86
N PRO A 270 -17.65 -8.62 10.23
CA PRO A 270 -17.13 -9.86 10.83
C PRO A 270 -16.12 -10.60 9.96
N VAL A 271 -16.34 -10.67 8.65
CA VAL A 271 -15.45 -11.35 7.70
C VAL A 271 -14.03 -10.76 7.68
N LEU A 272 -13.87 -9.45 7.91
CA LEU A 272 -12.54 -8.83 8.03
C LEU A 272 -11.79 -9.36 9.26
N ARG A 273 -12.51 -9.64 10.35
CA ARG A 273 -11.92 -10.21 11.57
C ARG A 273 -11.53 -11.66 11.36
N GLU A 274 -12.38 -12.43 10.67
CA GLU A 274 -12.12 -13.84 10.34
C GLU A 274 -10.82 -13.96 9.52
N VAL A 275 -10.75 -13.30 8.36
CA VAL A 275 -9.55 -13.34 7.49
C VAL A 275 -8.31 -12.79 8.21
N ASN A 276 -8.46 -11.76 9.04
CA ASN A 276 -7.35 -11.22 9.84
C ASN A 276 -6.81 -12.23 10.86
N LEU A 277 -7.68 -13.00 11.52
CA LEU A 277 -7.26 -14.02 12.47
C LEU A 277 -6.68 -15.25 11.77
N ASP A 278 -7.21 -15.60 10.60
CA ASP A 278 -6.76 -16.75 9.81
C ASP A 278 -5.36 -16.56 9.25
N THR A 279 -5.03 -15.34 8.80
CA THR A 279 -3.76 -15.01 8.12
C THR A 279 -2.76 -14.27 9.01
N ARG A 280 -3.26 -13.46 9.94
CA ARG A 280 -2.47 -12.65 10.88
C ARG A 280 -1.40 -11.77 10.21
N ARG A 281 -1.71 -11.19 9.05
CA ARG A 281 -0.80 -10.33 8.30
C ARG A 281 -0.42 -9.07 9.08
N ILE A 282 0.87 -8.75 9.07
CA ILE A 282 1.43 -7.50 9.60
C ILE A 282 2.41 -6.91 8.57
N GLY A 283 2.52 -5.58 8.56
CA GLY A 283 3.43 -4.86 7.69
C GLY A 283 4.42 -4.03 8.49
N LEU A 284 5.53 -4.63 8.92
CA LEU A 284 6.65 -3.90 9.51
C LEU A 284 7.53 -3.31 8.41
N GLY A 285 7.68 -2.00 8.40
CA GLY A 285 8.50 -1.29 7.44
C GLY A 285 9.50 -0.33 8.07
N VAL A 286 9.99 0.57 7.23
CA VAL A 286 10.97 1.59 7.61
C VAL A 286 10.53 2.97 7.14
N MET A 287 11.11 3.99 7.77
CA MET A 287 11.12 5.39 7.35
C MET A 287 12.49 5.99 7.71
N GLY A 288 12.81 7.17 7.17
CA GLY A 288 14.07 7.86 7.48
C GLY A 288 15.29 7.30 6.76
N TRP A 289 15.13 6.58 5.64
CA TRP A 289 16.27 6.06 4.87
C TRP A 289 17.18 7.18 4.34
N ALA A 290 16.61 8.22 3.73
CA ALA A 290 17.38 9.34 3.21
C ALA A 290 18.13 10.11 4.32
N ASP A 291 17.48 10.35 5.46
CA ASP A 291 18.14 11.00 6.60
C ASP A 291 19.30 10.15 7.14
N ALA A 292 19.10 8.83 7.23
CA ALA A 292 20.17 7.92 7.67
C ALA A 292 21.38 7.99 6.75
N LEU A 293 21.19 7.98 5.42
CA LEU A 293 22.27 8.13 4.45
C LEU A 293 22.97 9.50 4.57
N VAL A 294 22.21 10.58 4.74
CA VAL A 294 22.77 11.93 4.97
C VAL A 294 23.68 11.94 6.20
N ARG A 295 23.25 11.32 7.31
CA ARG A 295 24.07 11.24 8.53
C ARG A 295 25.33 10.42 8.36
N MET A 296 25.28 9.36 7.57
CA MET A 296 26.44 8.51 7.25
C MET A 296 27.35 9.12 6.18
N GLY A 297 26.96 10.25 5.57
CA GLY A 297 27.70 10.90 4.50
C GLY A 297 27.68 10.10 3.19
N MET A 298 26.61 9.32 2.96
CA MET A 298 26.47 8.46 1.78
C MET A 298 25.50 9.08 0.76
N PRO A 299 25.87 9.20 -0.53
CA PRO A 299 24.95 9.59 -1.59
C PRO A 299 23.88 8.51 -1.77
N TYR A 300 22.63 8.94 -2.02
CA TYR A 300 21.51 8.02 -2.22
C TYR A 300 21.73 7.10 -3.44
N ASP A 301 22.28 7.64 -4.52
CA ASP A 301 22.54 6.99 -5.81
C ASP A 301 23.94 6.34 -5.89
N SER A 302 24.46 5.87 -4.75
CA SER A 302 25.78 5.24 -4.65
C SER A 302 25.70 3.72 -4.51
N GLN A 303 26.76 3.02 -4.92
CA GLN A 303 26.87 1.57 -4.71
C GLN A 303 26.92 1.24 -3.22
N GLU A 304 27.56 2.07 -2.41
CA GLU A 304 27.62 1.91 -0.96
C GLU A 304 26.23 1.97 -0.30
N ALA A 305 25.35 2.85 -0.79
CA ALA A 305 23.96 2.91 -0.32
C ALA A 305 23.15 1.67 -0.75
N LEU A 306 23.37 1.14 -1.95
CA LEU A 306 22.74 -0.11 -2.41
C LEU A 306 23.20 -1.31 -1.58
N ASP A 307 24.50 -1.44 -1.34
CA ASP A 307 25.05 -2.53 -0.51
C ASP A 307 24.54 -2.47 0.93
N LEU A 308 24.39 -1.25 1.48
CA LEU A 308 23.79 -1.04 2.80
C LEU A 308 22.30 -1.38 2.80
N ALA A 309 21.56 -1.05 1.74
CA ALA A 309 20.15 -1.39 1.60
C ALA A 309 19.94 -2.92 1.57
N ASP A 310 20.78 -3.66 0.84
CA ASP A 310 20.76 -5.13 0.81
C ASP A 310 21.04 -5.73 2.20
N LYS A 311 22.08 -5.21 2.88
CA LYS A 311 22.42 -5.63 4.25
C LYS A 311 21.26 -5.35 5.23
N LEU A 312 20.68 -4.17 5.17
CA LEU A 312 19.57 -3.74 6.00
C LEU A 312 18.31 -4.58 5.75
N GLY A 313 17.91 -4.73 4.48
CA GLY A 313 16.75 -5.50 4.09
C GLY A 313 16.86 -6.97 4.51
N GLY A 314 18.02 -7.59 4.26
CA GLY A 314 18.31 -8.96 4.71
C GLY A 314 18.26 -9.12 6.23
N PHE A 315 18.81 -8.14 6.96
CA PHE A 315 18.79 -8.11 8.42
C PHE A 315 17.35 -8.00 8.97
N LEU A 316 16.58 -7.00 8.51
CA LEU A 316 15.20 -6.79 8.97
C LEU A 316 14.33 -8.01 8.66
N ASN A 317 14.42 -8.56 7.45
CA ASN A 317 13.68 -9.75 7.04
C ASN A 317 13.98 -10.95 7.94
N LYS A 318 15.27 -11.21 8.21
CA LYS A 318 15.68 -12.30 9.10
C LYS A 318 15.13 -12.10 10.52
N MET A 319 15.29 -10.91 11.09
CA MET A 319 14.87 -10.64 12.48
C MET A 319 13.34 -10.65 12.63
N ALA A 320 12.60 -10.16 11.63
CA ALA A 320 11.14 -10.14 11.68
C ALA A 320 10.54 -11.55 11.60
N TRP A 321 11.04 -12.40 10.70
CA TRP A 321 10.60 -13.80 10.60
C TRP A 321 11.01 -14.62 11.83
N ASP A 322 12.23 -14.43 12.34
CA ASP A 322 12.69 -15.07 13.58
C ASP A 322 11.80 -14.70 14.77
N GLU A 323 11.39 -13.43 14.88
CA GLU A 323 10.46 -13.02 15.93
C GLU A 323 9.06 -13.61 15.73
N SER A 324 8.55 -13.68 14.50
CA SER A 324 7.25 -14.31 14.24
C SER A 324 7.26 -15.81 14.61
N ALA A 325 8.38 -16.51 14.40
CA ALA A 325 8.55 -17.89 14.84
C ALA A 325 8.54 -18.00 16.38
N LYS A 326 9.25 -17.12 17.10
CA LYS A 326 9.23 -17.07 18.57
C LYS A 326 7.82 -16.81 19.13
N VAL A 327 7.06 -15.91 18.52
CA VAL A 327 5.66 -15.68 18.93
C VAL A 327 4.80 -16.92 18.64
N ALA A 328 5.09 -17.69 17.58
CA ALA A 328 4.40 -18.93 17.29
C ALA A 328 4.69 -20.03 18.33
N GLU A 329 5.90 -20.10 18.88
CA GLU A 329 6.22 -21.01 19.99
C GLU A 329 5.37 -20.68 21.23
N GLU A 330 5.13 -19.39 21.49
CA GLU A 330 4.36 -18.93 22.64
C GLU A 330 2.84 -19.06 22.45
N ARG A 331 2.32 -18.76 21.25
CA ARG A 331 0.89 -18.57 20.97
C ARG A 331 0.31 -19.49 19.90
N GLY A 332 1.12 -20.37 19.34
CA GLY A 332 0.81 -21.20 18.17
C GLY A 332 1.01 -20.45 16.84
N PRO A 333 1.22 -21.17 15.72
CA PRO A 333 1.29 -20.56 14.39
C PRO A 333 -0.04 -19.91 13.98
N PHE A 334 -0.06 -19.12 12.90
CA PHE A 334 -1.33 -18.63 12.34
C PHE A 334 -2.21 -19.81 11.88
N PRO A 335 -3.55 -19.71 11.96
CA PRO A 335 -4.46 -20.83 11.67
C PRO A 335 -4.24 -21.51 10.32
N GLU A 336 -3.98 -20.73 9.27
CA GLU A 336 -3.79 -21.23 7.91
C GLU A 336 -2.38 -21.78 7.61
N TYR A 337 -1.47 -21.81 8.60
CA TYR A 337 -0.07 -22.15 8.38
C TYR A 337 0.15 -23.54 7.76
N GLU A 338 -0.53 -24.58 8.24
CA GLU A 338 -0.30 -25.95 7.75
C GLU A 338 -0.67 -26.13 6.27
N ASN A 339 -1.58 -25.31 5.74
CA ASN A 339 -1.99 -25.33 4.33
C ASN A 339 -1.24 -24.29 3.48
N SER A 340 -0.47 -23.40 4.12
CA SER A 340 0.18 -22.24 3.48
C SER A 340 1.33 -22.61 2.55
N ALA A 341 1.68 -21.69 1.65
CA ALA A 341 2.90 -21.80 0.85
C ALA A 341 4.16 -21.72 1.73
N LEU A 342 4.12 -20.98 2.85
CA LEU A 342 5.25 -20.85 3.77
C LEU A 342 5.70 -22.23 4.31
N LYS A 343 4.73 -23.08 4.69
CA LYS A 343 4.99 -24.47 5.09
C LYS A 343 5.59 -25.29 3.95
N GLN A 344 5.03 -25.15 2.74
CA GLN A 344 5.51 -25.86 1.55
C GLN A 344 6.94 -25.46 1.17
N TRP A 345 7.30 -24.19 1.39
CA TRP A 345 8.66 -23.66 1.22
C TRP A 345 9.63 -24.05 2.35
N GLY A 346 9.16 -24.81 3.36
CA GLY A 346 9.99 -25.32 4.44
C GLY A 346 10.29 -24.32 5.54
N MET A 347 9.52 -23.24 5.66
CA MET A 347 9.63 -22.33 6.80
C MET A 347 9.24 -23.04 8.11
N PRO A 348 9.81 -22.64 9.26
CA PRO A 348 9.33 -23.11 10.56
C PRO A 348 7.91 -22.55 10.85
N PRO A 349 7.20 -23.09 11.85
CA PRO A 349 5.95 -22.48 12.32
C PRO A 349 6.14 -21.01 12.69
N VAL A 350 5.30 -20.15 12.13
CA VAL A 350 5.34 -18.69 12.28
C VAL A 350 3.96 -18.15 12.65
N ARG A 351 3.90 -17.02 13.34
CA ARG A 351 2.66 -16.44 13.84
C ARG A 351 1.93 -15.60 12.79
N ASN A 352 2.61 -15.19 11.73
CA ASN A 352 2.10 -14.25 10.73
C ASN A 352 2.33 -14.80 9.32
N ALA A 353 1.36 -14.64 8.42
CA ALA A 353 1.52 -15.03 7.01
C ALA A 353 2.39 -14.04 6.21
N SER A 354 2.56 -12.82 6.70
CA SER A 354 3.50 -11.80 6.19
C SER A 354 3.97 -10.94 7.35
N VAL A 355 5.20 -10.41 7.25
CA VAL A 355 5.84 -9.66 8.33
C VAL A 355 6.39 -8.30 7.92
N ILE A 356 6.80 -8.12 6.67
CA ILE A 356 7.47 -6.90 6.20
C ILE A 356 6.73 -6.31 5.01
N THR A 357 6.63 -4.98 5.03
CA THR A 357 6.28 -4.15 3.89
C THR A 357 6.97 -2.79 4.04
N ILE A 358 7.04 -1.98 2.99
CA ILE A 358 7.51 -0.59 3.11
C ILE A 358 6.38 0.34 2.66
N ALA A 359 5.72 0.96 3.63
CA ALA A 359 4.64 1.90 3.38
C ALA A 359 5.18 3.30 3.03
N PRO A 360 4.35 4.18 2.44
CA PRO A 360 4.75 5.57 2.15
C PRO A 360 5.08 6.39 3.40
N THR A 361 4.49 6.05 4.56
CA THR A 361 4.69 6.71 5.87
C THR A 361 4.38 8.23 5.94
N GLY A 362 3.66 8.79 4.96
CA GLY A 362 3.53 10.26 4.79
C GLY A 362 3.07 11.08 6.01
N THR A 363 2.33 10.50 6.95
CA THR A 363 1.98 11.16 8.22
C THR A 363 3.00 10.86 9.33
N ILE A 364 3.37 9.58 9.51
CA ILE A 364 4.19 9.15 10.65
C ILE A 364 5.66 9.56 10.50
N SER A 365 6.18 9.69 9.28
CA SER A 365 7.53 10.23 9.02
C SER A 365 7.63 11.69 9.45
N ARG A 366 6.58 12.49 9.19
CA ARG A 366 6.47 13.89 9.66
C ARG A 366 6.42 13.99 11.19
N ILE A 367 5.67 13.10 11.85
CA ILE A 367 5.65 13.02 13.32
C ILE A 367 7.05 12.66 13.84
N ALA A 368 7.74 11.73 13.19
CA ALA A 368 9.08 11.29 13.56
C ALA A 368 10.20 12.28 13.15
N GLY A 369 9.90 13.31 12.36
CA GLY A 369 10.88 14.30 11.89
C GLY A 369 11.93 13.73 10.93
N CYS A 370 11.56 12.74 10.11
CA CYS A 370 12.44 12.02 9.18
C CYS A 370 11.79 11.85 7.79
N SER A 371 12.54 11.32 6.83
CA SER A 371 12.13 11.08 5.45
C SER A 371 11.07 9.99 5.38
N SER A 372 10.23 10.07 4.34
CA SER A 372 9.15 9.13 4.13
C SER A 372 9.66 7.81 3.56
N GLY A 373 9.35 6.69 4.23
CA GLY A 373 9.64 5.35 3.73
C GLY A 373 11.12 5.17 3.38
N ILE A 374 11.34 4.63 2.19
CA ILE A 374 12.65 4.56 1.54
C ILE A 374 12.90 5.74 0.60
N GLU A 375 11.99 6.70 0.48
CA GLU A 375 12.07 7.74 -0.55
C GLU A 375 13.26 8.70 -0.32
N PRO A 376 13.91 9.19 -1.39
CA PRO A 376 14.85 10.28 -1.30
C PRO A 376 14.14 11.57 -0.84
N HIS A 377 14.92 12.54 -0.33
CA HIS A 377 14.37 13.87 -0.08
C HIS A 377 13.91 14.53 -1.39
N PHE A 378 12.60 14.77 -1.52
CA PHE A 378 12.04 15.51 -2.64
C PHE A 378 12.57 16.96 -2.70
N ALA A 379 12.69 17.60 -1.53
CA ALA A 379 13.24 18.94 -1.36
C ALA A 379 14.04 19.03 -0.05
N LEU A 380 15.09 19.85 -0.05
CA LEU A 380 15.94 20.09 1.12
C LEU A 380 15.42 21.24 2.00
N ALA A 381 14.53 22.07 1.48
CA ALA A 381 13.80 23.09 2.22
C ALA A 381 12.45 23.37 1.56
N TRP A 382 11.42 23.65 2.35
CA TRP A 382 10.08 23.96 1.86
C TRP A 382 9.32 24.88 2.82
N TRP A 383 8.24 25.50 2.34
CA TRP A 383 7.34 26.29 3.19
C TRP A 383 6.20 25.42 3.71
N SER A 384 6.12 25.28 5.03
CA SER A 384 5.02 24.63 5.73
C SER A 384 3.99 25.67 6.20
N ASN A 385 2.71 25.43 5.92
CA ASN A 385 1.63 26.20 6.52
C ASN A 385 1.31 25.59 7.89
N VAL A 386 1.48 26.37 8.95
CA VAL A 386 1.00 26.02 10.28
C VAL A 386 -0.29 26.77 10.51
N LEU A 387 -1.40 26.01 10.50
CA LEU A 387 -2.69 26.49 10.97
C LEU A 387 -2.63 26.58 12.50
N TRP A 388 -2.02 27.65 12.99
CA TRP A 388 -2.26 28.12 14.34
C TRP A 388 -3.39 29.13 14.22
N GLU A 389 -4.58 28.80 14.71
CA GLU A 389 -5.55 29.85 15.01
C GLU A 389 -5.02 30.55 16.27
N ASP A 390 -4.36 31.70 16.10
CA ASP A 390 -4.51 32.73 17.12
C ASP A 390 -6.00 33.13 17.17
N HIS A 391 -6.39 33.92 18.16
CA HIS A 391 -7.79 34.34 18.35
C HIS A 391 -8.33 35.15 17.14
N GLU A 392 -7.48 35.50 16.18
CA GLU A 392 -7.75 36.32 15.00
C GLU A 392 -7.77 35.51 13.68
N GLY A 393 -7.42 34.22 13.71
CA GLY A 393 -7.53 33.30 12.56
C GLY A 393 -6.36 33.37 11.55
N THR A 394 -5.18 33.83 11.96
CA THR A 394 -4.05 34.05 11.04
C THR A 394 -3.17 32.81 10.84
N SER A 395 -2.99 32.32 9.60
CA SER A 395 -2.06 31.22 9.30
C SER A 395 -0.61 31.70 9.26
N SER A 396 0.31 30.98 9.90
CA SER A 396 1.76 31.25 9.82
C SER A 396 2.45 30.33 8.82
N ARG A 397 3.41 30.87 8.05
CA ARG A 397 4.31 30.08 7.17
C ARG A 397 5.66 29.90 7.84
N LEU A 398 6.14 28.66 7.88
CA LEU A 398 7.47 28.32 8.41
C LEU A 398 8.32 27.73 7.28
N LEU A 399 9.58 28.16 7.18
CA LEU A 399 10.58 27.46 6.38
C LEU A 399 11.02 26.21 7.15
N ASP A 400 10.84 25.06 6.53
CA ASP A 400 11.08 23.74 7.10
C ASP A 400 12.11 22.99 6.25
N SER A 401 12.77 22.01 6.85
CA SER A 401 13.88 21.23 6.26
C SER A 401 14.04 19.92 7.03
N PRO A 402 14.55 18.84 6.40
CA PRO A 402 14.80 17.59 7.10
C PRO A 402 15.77 17.79 8.28
N SER A 403 15.54 17.07 9.37
CA SER A 403 16.32 17.24 10.61
C SER A 403 17.81 16.95 10.37
N SER A 404 18.13 15.89 9.60
CA SER A 404 19.51 15.53 9.23
C SER A 404 20.24 16.65 8.49
N ILE A 405 19.53 17.38 7.61
CA ILE A 405 20.06 18.51 6.84
C ILE A 405 20.35 19.69 7.76
N ILE A 406 19.39 20.07 8.63
CA ILE A 406 19.58 21.17 9.58
C ILE A 406 20.78 20.89 10.50
N GLU A 407 20.90 19.67 11.00
CA GLU A 407 21.98 19.30 11.92
C GLU A 407 23.33 19.25 11.21
N SER A 408 23.40 18.68 10.01
CA SER A 408 24.60 18.69 9.17
C SER A 408 25.04 20.12 8.85
N LEU A 409 24.12 21.01 8.50
CA LEU A 409 24.41 22.43 8.27
C LEU A 409 24.93 23.11 9.53
N LYS A 410 24.27 22.91 10.68
CA LYS A 410 24.73 23.48 11.98
C LYS A 410 26.15 23.03 12.33
N SER A 411 26.49 21.78 12.05
CA SER A 411 27.84 21.24 12.25
C SER A 411 28.84 21.93 11.33
N ALA A 412 28.50 22.12 10.05
CA ALA A 412 29.38 22.71 9.05
C ALA A 412 29.62 24.23 9.22
N ILE A 413 28.57 25.01 9.51
CA ILE A 413 28.65 26.50 9.54
C ILE A 413 28.62 27.11 10.95
N GLY A 414 28.49 26.28 11.99
CA GLY A 414 28.37 26.69 13.38
C GLY A 414 26.96 27.16 13.77
N ALA A 415 26.45 26.65 14.89
CA ALA A 415 25.06 26.83 15.34
C ALA A 415 24.60 28.29 15.53
N LYS A 416 25.52 29.25 15.73
CA LYS A 416 25.18 30.68 15.89
C LYS A 416 24.67 31.34 14.60
N ASN A 417 24.91 30.73 13.45
CA ASN A 417 24.54 31.28 12.14
C ASN A 417 23.19 30.73 11.61
N LEU A 418 22.54 29.82 12.36
CA LEU A 418 21.25 29.19 12.03
C LEU A 418 20.24 29.49 13.15
N GLN A 419 19.65 30.68 13.17
CA GLN A 419 18.46 30.94 13.98
C GLN A 419 17.22 30.38 13.26
N ARG A 420 16.47 29.50 13.94
CA ARG A 420 15.12 29.11 13.50
C ARG A 420 14.21 30.34 13.61
N GLY A 421 13.51 30.67 12.53
CA GLY A 421 12.58 31.80 12.47
C GLY A 421 13.09 32.89 11.53
N PHE A 422 12.93 32.68 10.22
CA PHE A 422 12.75 33.81 9.32
C PHE A 422 11.28 34.23 9.47
N ASP A 423 11.03 35.28 10.26
CA ASP A 423 9.80 36.05 10.15
C ASP A 423 9.78 36.64 8.73
N ALA A 424 9.06 35.98 7.83
CA ALA A 424 8.87 36.46 6.47
C ALA A 424 7.83 37.58 6.46
N ASN A 425 8.23 38.78 6.89
CA ASN A 425 7.65 40.03 6.42
C ASN A 425 8.48 40.53 5.22
N CYS A 426 8.45 39.79 4.11
CA CYS A 426 8.86 40.25 2.78
C CYS A 426 7.95 39.66 1.72
#